data_AF-A0AAN0NFC7-F1
#
_entry.id   AF-A0AAN0NFC7-F1
#
_cell.length_a   1.000
_cell.length_b   1.000
_cell.length_c   1.000
_cell.angle_alpha   90.00
_cell.angle_beta   90.00
_cell.angle_gamma   90.00
#
_symmetry.space_group_name_H-M   'P 1'
#
loop_
_entity.id
_entity.type
_entity.pdbx_description
1 polymer ?
#
loop_
_entity_poly.entity_id
_entity_poly.type
_entity_poly.pdbx_seq_one_letter_code
_entity_poly.pdbx_strand_id
1 'polypeptide(L)'
;MDRDSIHFMRVGFDGIKKVLEEVRLEFETRGYDFESMGVAIGTAGYGEDRLVRKGIEDAIWGVFPKAVIMNDAKFAMASRLSMNDGVYLISGTGSIAFRKQDCNYDRRGGFGYLLADEGSAFWIGKRILEVFTKEADGRLPRTDLYTKQLCIILN
;
A
#
# COMPACT_ATOMS: atom_id res chain seq x y z
N MET A 1 16.16 1.43 -11.18
CA MET A 1 15.20 1.11 -12.25
C MET A 1 13.89 1.75 -11.88
N ASP A 2 13.59 2.89 -12.49
CA ASP A 2 12.22 3.42 -12.49
C ASP A 2 11.45 2.53 -13.47
N ARG A 3 10.66 1.59 -12.95
CA ARG A 3 9.73 0.81 -13.76
C ARG A 3 8.31 1.22 -13.42
N ASP A 4 7.47 1.18 -14.44
CA ASP A 4 6.06 1.42 -14.28
C ASP A 4 5.44 0.39 -13.31
N SER A 5 4.66 0.92 -12.38
CA SER A 5 3.87 0.14 -11.42
C SER A 5 2.89 -0.77 -12.14
N ILE A 6 2.68 -1.99 -11.65
CA ILE A 6 1.57 -2.86 -12.10
C ILE A 6 0.20 -2.46 -11.51
N HIS A 7 0.03 -1.19 -11.14
CA HIS A 7 -1.22 -0.72 -10.54
C HIS A 7 -2.22 -0.47 -11.66
N PHE A 8 -3.35 -1.20 -11.67
CA PHE A 8 -4.30 -1.19 -12.78
C PHE A 8 -4.82 0.22 -13.14
N MET A 9 -5.05 1.11 -12.14
CA MET A 9 -5.43 2.51 -12.40
C MET A 9 -4.37 3.34 -13.14
N ARG A 10 -3.09 2.93 -13.12
CA ARG A 10 -2.01 3.64 -13.80
C ARG A 10 -1.74 3.09 -15.20
N VAL A 11 -1.76 1.77 -15.36
CA VAL A 11 -1.29 1.11 -16.59
C VAL A 11 -2.39 0.29 -17.32
N GLY A 12 -3.58 0.14 -16.74
CA GLY A 12 -4.63 -0.74 -17.25
C GLY A 12 -4.25 -2.23 -17.17
N PHE A 13 -5.16 -3.13 -17.55
CA PHE A 13 -4.91 -4.58 -17.50
C PHE A 13 -3.86 -5.03 -18.53
N ASP A 14 -3.90 -4.48 -19.75
CA ASP A 14 -2.90 -4.76 -20.78
C ASP A 14 -1.50 -4.28 -20.38
N GLY A 15 -1.41 -3.14 -19.68
CA GLY A 15 -0.14 -2.64 -19.17
C GLY A 15 0.44 -3.51 -18.07
N ILE A 16 -0.41 -4.10 -17.19
CA ILE A 16 0.06 -5.11 -16.21
C ILE A 16 0.71 -6.28 -16.94
N LYS A 17 0.03 -6.83 -17.95
CA LYS A 17 0.55 -7.96 -18.73
C LYS A 17 1.89 -7.63 -19.37
N LYS A 18 1.99 -6.49 -20.05
CA LYS A 18 3.23 -6.03 -20.71
C LYS A 18 4.40 -5.91 -19.74
N VAL A 19 4.19 -5.24 -18.59
CA VAL A 19 5.23 -5.08 -17.57
C VAL A 19 5.69 -6.44 -17.03
N LEU A 20 4.76 -7.38 -16.84
CA LEU A 20 5.10 -8.72 -16.35
C LEU A 20 5.82 -9.58 -17.40
N GLU A 21 5.50 -9.45 -18.68
CA GLU A 21 6.24 -10.11 -19.77
C GLU A 21 7.69 -9.62 -19.84
N GLU A 22 7.92 -8.31 -19.69
CA GLU A 22 9.26 -7.72 -19.63
C GLU A 22 10.05 -8.23 -18.41
N VAL A 23 9.40 -8.32 -17.24
CA VAL A 23 9.99 -8.91 -16.03
C VAL A 23 10.33 -10.37 -16.26
N ARG A 24 9.39 -11.16 -16.80
CA ARG A 24 9.60 -12.58 -17.06
C ARG A 24 10.82 -12.81 -17.94
N LEU A 25 10.91 -12.11 -19.07
CA LEU A 25 12.03 -12.22 -20.00
C LEU A 25 13.36 -11.86 -19.33
N GLU A 26 13.39 -10.81 -18.51
CA GLU A 26 14.60 -10.44 -17.77
C GLU A 26 15.07 -11.54 -16.81
N PHE A 27 14.16 -12.18 -16.08
CA PHE A 27 14.52 -13.28 -15.18
C PHE A 27 14.97 -14.51 -15.99
N GLU A 28 14.28 -14.84 -17.08
CA GLU A 28 14.68 -15.95 -17.97
C GLU A 28 16.09 -15.73 -18.56
N THR A 29 16.41 -14.51 -19.01
CA THR A 29 17.77 -14.18 -19.52
C THR A 29 18.86 -14.26 -18.45
N ARG A 30 18.51 -14.20 -17.17
CA ARG A 30 19.42 -14.41 -16.04
C ARG A 30 19.51 -15.89 -15.62
N GLY A 31 18.82 -16.79 -16.33
CA GLY A 31 18.83 -18.24 -16.10
C GLY A 31 17.81 -18.74 -15.08
N TYR A 32 16.82 -17.92 -14.71
CA TYR A 32 15.71 -18.37 -13.87
C TYR A 32 14.66 -19.11 -14.70
N ASP A 33 14.16 -20.23 -14.18
CA ASP A 33 13.10 -21.02 -14.80
C ASP A 33 11.82 -20.95 -13.95
N PHE A 34 10.75 -20.39 -14.53
CA PHE A 34 9.47 -20.24 -13.86
C PHE A 34 8.66 -21.55 -13.77
N GLU A 35 9.08 -22.64 -14.41
CA GLU A 35 8.47 -23.95 -14.17
C GLU A 35 8.95 -24.59 -12.87
N SER A 36 10.15 -24.27 -12.41
CA SER A 36 10.73 -24.76 -11.16
C SER A 36 10.64 -23.75 -10.00
N MET A 37 10.14 -22.54 -10.24
CA MET A 37 9.97 -21.49 -9.22
C MET A 37 8.50 -21.14 -8.95
N GLY A 38 8.21 -20.78 -7.70
CA GLY A 38 6.94 -20.17 -7.33
C GLY A 38 6.95 -18.66 -7.61
N VAL A 39 5.84 -18.13 -8.15
CA VAL A 39 5.64 -16.69 -8.34
C VAL A 39 4.54 -16.22 -7.39
N ALA A 40 4.83 -15.17 -6.64
CA ALA A 40 3.84 -14.52 -5.79
C ALA A 40 3.86 -13.01 -6.02
N ILE A 41 2.69 -12.41 -6.23
CA ILE A 41 2.55 -11.01 -6.61
C ILE A 41 1.60 -10.31 -5.63
N GLY A 42 2.14 -9.28 -4.97
CA GLY A 42 1.35 -8.31 -4.20
C GLY A 42 0.99 -7.12 -5.08
N THR A 43 -0.30 -6.82 -5.26
CA THR A 43 -0.73 -5.65 -6.04
C THR A 43 -1.81 -4.85 -5.34
N ALA A 44 -1.68 -3.53 -5.40
CA ALA A 44 -2.63 -2.59 -4.81
C ALA A 44 -3.99 -2.65 -5.52
N GLY A 45 -5.06 -2.51 -4.75
CA GLY A 45 -6.44 -2.60 -5.25
C GLY A 45 -6.93 -4.02 -5.53
N TYR A 46 -6.09 -5.05 -5.38
CA TYR A 46 -6.51 -6.44 -5.51
C TYR A 46 -7.46 -6.86 -4.39
N GLY A 47 -8.65 -7.34 -4.75
CA GLY A 47 -9.64 -7.91 -3.84
C GLY A 47 -10.74 -6.97 -3.38
N GLU A 48 -10.68 -5.68 -3.70
CA GLU A 48 -11.69 -4.67 -3.31
C GLU A 48 -12.93 -4.69 -4.24
N ASP A 49 -12.72 -4.86 -5.55
CA ASP A 49 -13.78 -4.96 -6.56
C ASP A 49 -13.63 -6.24 -7.39
N ARG A 50 -14.76 -6.92 -7.68
CA ARG A 50 -14.76 -8.22 -8.36
C ARG A 50 -14.35 -8.14 -9.83
N LEU A 51 -14.75 -7.09 -10.55
CA LEU A 51 -14.40 -6.91 -11.97
C LEU A 51 -12.93 -6.53 -12.10
N VAL A 52 -12.46 -5.60 -11.26
CA VAL A 52 -11.05 -5.21 -11.20
C VAL A 52 -10.19 -6.41 -10.84
N ARG A 53 -10.60 -7.18 -9.82
CA ARG A 53 -9.90 -8.41 -9.41
C ARG A 53 -9.75 -9.36 -10.59
N LYS A 54 -10.83 -9.64 -11.32
CA LYS A 54 -10.79 -10.54 -12.47
C LYS A 54 -9.83 -10.03 -13.56
N GLY A 55 -9.88 -8.73 -13.89
CA GLY A 55 -8.98 -8.16 -14.89
C GLY A 55 -7.50 -8.24 -14.48
N ILE A 56 -7.20 -8.06 -13.19
CA ILE A 56 -5.85 -8.27 -12.65
C ILE A 56 -5.44 -9.75 -12.74
N GLU A 57 -6.32 -10.67 -12.36
CA GLU A 57 -6.10 -12.12 -12.42
C GLU A 57 -5.82 -12.58 -13.85
N ASP A 58 -6.67 -12.18 -14.81
CA ASP A 58 -6.53 -12.52 -16.22
C ASP A 58 -5.19 -12.00 -16.79
N ALA A 59 -4.80 -10.75 -16.45
CA ALA A 59 -3.53 -10.16 -16.88
C ALA A 59 -2.31 -10.88 -16.29
N ILE A 60 -2.33 -11.19 -14.99
CA ILE A 60 -1.22 -11.85 -14.29
C ILE A 60 -1.09 -13.31 -14.73
N TRP A 61 -2.18 -14.08 -14.70
CA TRP A 61 -2.15 -15.51 -15.06
C TRP A 61 -1.91 -15.74 -16.55
N GLY A 62 -2.16 -14.73 -17.39
CA GLY A 62 -1.72 -14.73 -18.78
C GLY A 62 -0.20 -14.78 -18.96
N VAL A 63 0.58 -14.36 -17.95
CA VAL A 63 2.06 -14.38 -17.97
C VAL A 63 2.63 -15.43 -17.03
N PHE A 64 2.05 -15.55 -15.84
CA PHE A 64 2.45 -16.49 -14.79
C PHE A 64 1.24 -17.33 -14.33
N PRO A 65 0.94 -18.45 -15.02
CA PRO A 65 -0.29 -19.22 -14.79
C PRO A 65 -0.45 -19.80 -13.37
N LYS A 66 0.67 -20.01 -12.67
CA LYS A 66 0.72 -20.57 -11.31
C LYS A 66 0.92 -19.49 -10.23
N ALA A 67 0.83 -18.21 -10.58
CA ALA A 67 1.11 -17.13 -9.64
C ALA A 67 0.07 -17.05 -8.52
N VAL A 68 0.56 -16.91 -7.28
CA VAL A 68 -0.25 -16.56 -6.12
C VAL A 68 -0.42 -15.05 -6.08
N ILE A 69 -1.65 -14.57 -6.20
CA ILE A 69 -1.96 -13.15 -6.20
C ILE A 69 -2.55 -12.76 -4.85
N MET A 70 -2.07 -11.67 -4.28
CA MET A 70 -2.63 -11.11 -3.06
C MET A 70 -2.58 -9.59 -3.07
N ASN A 71 -3.31 -8.99 -2.13
CA ASN A 71 -3.22 -7.58 -1.87
C ASN A 71 -1.79 -7.23 -1.40
N ASP A 72 -1.25 -6.11 -1.86
CA ASP A 72 0.08 -5.61 -1.53
C ASP A 72 0.35 -5.55 -0.02
N ALA A 73 -0.60 -5.09 0.78
CA ALA A 73 -0.45 -5.01 2.22
C ALA A 73 -0.41 -6.41 2.88
N LYS A 74 -1.20 -7.37 2.36
CA LYS A 74 -1.12 -8.78 2.79
C LYS A 74 0.22 -9.42 2.39
N PHE A 75 0.74 -9.10 1.21
CA PHE A 75 2.04 -9.57 0.75
C PHE A 75 3.17 -9.04 1.65
N ALA A 76 3.13 -7.74 1.96
CA ALA A 76 4.08 -7.11 2.86
C ALA A 76 4.03 -7.74 4.27
N MET A 77 2.82 -8.01 4.79
CA MET A 77 2.65 -8.72 6.05
C MET A 77 3.24 -10.12 6.02
N ALA A 78 2.90 -10.92 4.99
CA ALA A 78 3.36 -12.30 4.84
C ALA A 78 4.90 -12.36 4.81
N SER A 79 5.52 -11.42 4.08
CA SER A 79 6.97 -11.25 4.05
C SER A 79 7.53 -10.86 5.43
N ARG A 80 6.94 -9.86 6.09
CA ARG A 80 7.46 -9.33 7.36
C ARG A 80 7.33 -10.30 8.53
N LEU A 81 6.25 -11.07 8.57
CA LEU A 81 6.00 -12.09 9.59
C LEU A 81 6.60 -13.46 9.22
N SER A 82 7.24 -13.59 8.06
CA SER A 82 7.75 -14.86 7.54
C SER A 82 6.69 -15.96 7.57
N MET A 83 5.48 -15.63 7.13
CA MET A 83 4.29 -16.50 7.14
C MET A 83 3.74 -16.90 8.53
N ASN A 84 4.36 -16.47 9.63
CA ASN A 84 3.91 -16.78 10.98
C ASN A 84 2.72 -15.91 11.39
N ASP A 85 2.08 -16.31 12.49
CA ASP A 85 1.04 -15.53 13.13
C ASP A 85 1.60 -14.27 13.78
N GLY A 86 0.79 -13.23 13.85
CA GLY A 86 1.19 -11.96 14.42
C GLY A 86 0.36 -10.78 13.96
N VAL A 87 0.82 -9.59 14.32
CA VAL A 87 0.23 -8.31 13.94
C VAL A 87 1.24 -7.54 13.09
N TYR A 88 0.74 -6.95 12.01
CA TYR A 88 1.51 -6.09 11.13
C TYR A 88 0.84 -4.73 11.03
N LEU A 89 1.58 -3.69 11.42
CA LEU A 89 1.12 -2.31 11.43
C LEU A 89 1.91 -1.51 10.40
N ILE A 90 1.19 -0.84 9.51
CA ILE A 90 1.74 0.20 8.64
C ILE A 90 1.34 1.55 9.22
N SER A 91 2.34 2.41 9.47
CA SER A 91 2.14 3.84 9.70
C SER A 91 3.13 4.61 8.80
N GLY A 92 2.60 5.12 7.69
CA GLY A 92 3.32 5.93 6.71
C GLY A 92 2.47 7.13 6.35
N THR A 93 2.26 7.39 5.05
CA THR A 93 1.31 8.43 4.59
C THR A 93 -0.11 8.17 5.10
N GLY A 94 -0.57 6.92 5.03
CA GLY A 94 -1.77 6.41 5.70
C GLY A 94 -1.41 5.36 6.76
N SER A 95 -2.40 4.70 7.36
CA SER A 95 -2.13 3.65 8.35
C SER A 95 -3.18 2.55 8.39
N ILE A 96 -2.71 1.33 8.61
CA ILE A 96 -3.54 0.12 8.63
C ILE A 96 -2.88 -0.95 9.49
N ALA A 97 -3.69 -1.72 10.21
CA ALA A 97 -3.24 -2.88 10.97
C ALA A 97 -3.87 -4.15 10.43
N PHE A 98 -3.06 -5.20 10.31
CA PHE A 98 -3.48 -6.55 9.98
C PHE A 98 -3.10 -7.51 11.10
N ARG A 99 -3.93 -8.53 11.28
CA ARG A 99 -3.67 -9.66 12.17
C ARG A 99 -3.77 -10.95 11.37
N LYS A 100 -2.80 -11.84 11.54
CA LYS A 100 -2.88 -13.23 11.11
C LYS A 100 -2.87 -14.13 12.35
N GLN A 101 -3.83 -15.05 12.42
CA GLN A 101 -3.85 -16.16 13.38
C GLN A 101 -4.36 -17.40 12.67
N ASP A 102 -3.56 -18.46 12.63
CA ASP A 102 -3.79 -19.65 11.83
C ASP A 102 -4.09 -19.30 10.36
N CYS A 103 -5.27 -19.68 9.87
CA CYS A 103 -5.79 -19.35 8.54
C CYS A 103 -6.65 -18.07 8.52
N ASN A 104 -6.82 -17.39 9.66
CA ASN A 104 -7.67 -16.21 9.78
C ASN A 104 -6.88 -14.91 9.60
N TYR A 105 -7.53 -13.94 8.95
CA TYR A 105 -6.97 -12.64 8.63
C TYR A 105 -7.96 -11.55 9.01
N ASP A 106 -7.53 -10.62 9.87
CA ASP A 106 -8.32 -9.45 10.24
C ASP A 106 -7.61 -8.16 9.85
N ARG A 107 -8.41 -7.13 9.56
CA ARG A 107 -7.96 -5.78 9.24
C ARG A 107 -8.60 -4.78 10.21
N ARG A 108 -7.84 -3.78 10.67
CA ARG A 108 -8.32 -2.61 11.43
C ARG A 108 -7.77 -1.34 10.79
N GLY A 109 -8.64 -0.35 10.54
CA GLY A 109 -8.27 0.92 9.92
C GLY A 109 -8.05 0.84 8.40
N GLY A 110 -7.32 1.83 7.85
CA GLY A 110 -7.07 1.98 6.42
C GLY A 110 -8.28 2.40 5.58
N PHE A 111 -9.28 3.04 6.17
CA PHE A 111 -10.43 3.61 5.44
C PHE A 111 -10.08 4.93 4.72
N GLY A 112 -8.79 5.25 4.65
CA GLY A 112 -8.28 6.45 4.00
C GLY A 112 -8.32 7.68 4.91
N TYR A 113 -7.55 8.68 4.51
CA TYR A 113 -7.22 9.87 5.30
C TYR A 113 -8.42 10.75 5.68
N LEU A 114 -9.55 10.64 4.97
CA LEU A 114 -10.77 11.37 5.30
C LEU A 114 -11.48 10.80 6.53
N LEU A 115 -11.50 9.47 6.66
CA LEU A 115 -12.34 8.76 7.63
C LEU A 115 -11.54 8.01 8.69
N ALA A 116 -10.23 7.81 8.49
CA ALA A 116 -9.36 7.03 9.38
C ALA A 116 -7.88 7.49 9.24
N ASP A 117 -6.97 6.53 9.10
CA ASP A 117 -5.51 6.69 9.07
C ASP A 117 -4.93 7.29 10.36
N GLU A 118 -5.52 6.97 11.52
CA GLU A 118 -5.03 7.41 12.81
C GLU A 118 -3.58 6.95 13.07
N GLY A 119 -2.73 7.89 13.48
CA GLY A 119 -1.32 7.65 13.70
C GLY A 119 -0.46 7.65 12.44
N SER A 120 -1.04 7.87 11.26
CA SER A 120 -0.29 8.15 10.03
C SER A 120 0.33 9.56 10.02
N ALA A 121 1.30 9.78 9.14
CA ALA A 121 1.88 11.10 8.92
C ALA A 121 0.83 12.12 8.47
N PHE A 122 -0.13 11.73 7.61
CA PHE A 122 -1.21 12.63 7.19
C PHE A 122 -2.07 13.02 8.38
N TRP A 123 -2.48 12.05 9.20
CA TRP A 123 -3.32 12.32 10.38
C TRP A 123 -2.61 13.24 11.36
N ILE A 124 -1.34 12.96 11.67
CA ILE A 124 -0.54 13.81 12.57
C ILE A 124 -0.42 15.23 12.01
N GLY A 125 -0.09 15.38 10.73
CA GLY A 125 0.04 16.69 10.07
C GLY A 125 -1.27 17.46 10.06
N LYS A 126 -2.39 16.81 9.75
CA LYS A 126 -3.73 17.41 9.80
C LYS A 126 -4.06 17.89 11.20
N ARG A 127 -3.81 17.07 12.23
CA ARG A 127 -4.07 17.45 13.63
C ARG A 127 -3.22 18.65 14.06
N ILE A 128 -1.98 18.72 13.64
CA ILE A 128 -1.10 19.88 13.86
C ILE A 128 -1.71 21.14 13.23
N LEU A 129 -2.14 21.08 11.97
CA LEU A 129 -2.76 22.23 11.27
C LEU A 129 -4.10 22.65 11.88
N GLU A 130 -4.91 21.69 12.34
CA GLU A 130 -6.16 21.97 13.05
C GLU A 130 -5.93 22.71 14.37
N VAL A 131 -4.85 22.38 15.09
CA VAL A 131 -4.47 23.12 16.32
C VAL A 131 -3.94 24.49 15.95
N PHE A 132 -3.00 24.58 15.01
CA PHE A 132 -2.42 25.84 14.55
C PHE A 132 -3.49 26.85 14.10
N THR A 133 -4.46 26.42 13.30
CA THR A 133 -5.52 27.31 12.80
C THR A 133 -6.44 27.82 13.92
N LYS A 134 -6.71 27.00 14.94
CA LYS A 134 -7.43 27.44 16.15
C LYS A 134 -6.62 28.41 17.00
N GLU A 135 -5.30 28.24 17.09
CA GLU A 135 -4.42 29.20 17.76
C GLU A 135 -4.31 30.53 16.99
N ALA A 136 -4.38 30.46 15.66
CA ALA A 136 -4.31 31.62 14.78
C ALA A 136 -5.53 32.55 14.90
N ASP A 137 -6.74 31.98 14.94
CA ASP A 137 -8.00 32.72 15.02
C ASP A 137 -8.55 32.91 16.45
N GLY A 138 -7.78 32.48 17.46
CA GLY A 138 -8.08 32.70 18.87
C GLY A 138 -9.04 31.70 19.50
N ARG A 139 -9.43 30.63 18.80
CA ARG A 139 -10.21 29.51 19.37
C ARG A 139 -9.41 28.64 20.34
N LEU A 140 -8.08 28.71 20.31
CA LEU A 140 -7.18 28.12 21.30
C LEU A 140 -6.09 29.11 21.74
N PRO A 141 -5.59 29.02 22.99
CA PRO A 141 -4.42 29.79 23.41
C PRO A 141 -3.20 29.42 22.56
N ARG A 142 -2.41 30.41 22.15
CA ARG A 142 -1.19 30.18 21.38
C ARG A 142 -0.16 29.40 22.18
N THR A 143 0.47 28.43 21.54
CA THR A 143 1.57 27.62 22.09
C THR A 143 2.84 27.78 21.26
N ASP A 144 3.90 27.06 21.63
CA ASP A 144 5.14 26.99 20.84
C ASP A 144 4.90 26.50 19.40
N LEU A 145 3.81 25.75 19.16
CA LEU A 145 3.43 25.30 17.82
C LEU A 145 3.18 26.49 16.88
N TYR A 146 2.43 27.49 17.35
CA TYR A 146 2.17 28.70 16.59
C TYR A 146 3.39 29.61 16.53
N THR A 147 4.10 29.82 17.65
CA THR A 147 5.15 30.84 17.74
C THR A 147 6.49 30.44 17.13
N LYS A 148 6.82 29.14 17.06
CA LYS A 148 8.17 28.67 16.65
C LYS A 148 8.21 27.78 15.41
N GLN A 149 7.17 26.98 15.14
CA GLN A 149 7.27 25.91 14.13
C GLN A 149 6.59 26.21 12.79
N LEU A 150 5.43 26.86 12.76
CA LEU A 150 4.66 27.03 11.52
C LEU A 150 4.66 28.46 10.96
N CYS A 151 4.86 29.49 11.80
CA CYS A 151 5.00 30.87 11.31
C CYS A 151 6.24 31.10 10.42
N ILE A 152 7.23 30.21 10.46
CA ILE A 152 8.43 30.23 9.60
C ILE A 152 8.15 29.58 8.23
N ILE A 153 7.20 28.64 8.15
CA ILE A 153 6.92 27.85 6.94
C ILE A 153 5.82 28.49 6.09
N LEU A 154 4.91 29.25 6.72
CA LEU A 154 3.72 29.83 6.08
C LEU A 154 3.80 31.34 5.83
N ASN A 155 4.94 31.96 6.12
CA ASN A 155 5.30 33.33 5.70
C ASN A 155 6.48 33.26 4.73
#